data_AF-A0A350P7F8-F1
#
_entry.id   AF-A0A350P7F8-F1
#
_cell.length_a   1.000
_cell.length_b   1.000
_cell.length_c   1.000
_cell.angle_alpha   90.00
_cell.angle_beta   90.00
_cell.angle_gamma   90.00
#
_symmetry.space_group_name_H-M   'P 1'
#
loop_
_entity.id
_entity.type
_entity.pdbx_description
1 polymer ?
#
loop_
_entity_poly.entity_id
_entity_poly.type
_entity_poly.pdbx_seq_one_letter_code
_entity_poly.pdbx_strand_id
1 'polypeptide(L)'
;MEVNASRVKALRQQYQWTQQAFADLCSVSLRTVQRVEKTGNASTETVMAMCAVFNIDQADLKVIPPQGSQAETEVRFAPMWTLLIAALMLGSMVGAGLMYWLMS
;
A
#
# COMPACT_ATOMS: atom_id res chain seq x y z
N MET A 1 -20.61 8.74 -2.22
CA MET A 1 -19.24 9.26 -2.12
C MET A 1 -18.31 8.12 -1.78
N GLU A 2 -17.13 8.10 -2.41
CA GLU A 2 -16.06 7.18 -2.05
C GLU A 2 -15.27 7.74 -0.87
N VAL A 3 -15.08 6.92 0.16
CA VAL A 3 -14.35 7.22 1.39
C VAL A 3 -13.37 6.10 1.70
N ASN A 4 -12.27 6.45 2.35
CA ASN A 4 -11.25 5.49 2.72
C ASN A 4 -11.74 4.61 3.89
N ALA A 5 -12.27 3.44 3.56
CA ALA A 5 -12.80 2.47 4.52
C ALA A 5 -11.77 2.07 5.60
N SER A 6 -10.50 1.91 5.20
CA SER A 6 -9.42 1.55 6.11
C SER A 6 -9.12 2.66 7.12
N ARG A 7 -9.19 3.92 6.68
CA ARG A 7 -9.01 5.10 7.54
C ARG A 7 -10.14 5.25 8.54
N VAL A 8 -11.39 5.07 8.12
CA VAL A 8 -12.57 5.11 9.01
C VAL A 8 -12.43 4.06 10.12
N LYS A 9 -12.05 2.83 9.76
CA LYS A 9 -11.85 1.75 10.72
C LYS A 9 -10.69 2.04 11.68
N ALA A 10 -9.58 2.55 11.17
CA ALA A 10 -8.41 2.89 11.97
C ALA A 10 -8.73 4.00 13.00
N LEU A 11 -9.42 5.07 12.58
CA LEU A 11 -9.84 6.15 13.47
C LEU A 11 -10.79 5.63 14.55
N ARG A 12 -11.80 4.82 14.18
CA ARG A 12 -12.70 4.22 15.17
C ARG A 12 -11.95 3.39 16.21
N GLN A 13 -10.95 2.61 15.79
CA GLN A 13 -10.11 1.83 16.69
C GLN A 13 -9.19 2.71 17.55
N GLN A 14 -8.69 3.82 17.01
CA GLN A 14 -7.89 4.80 17.75
C GLN A 14 -8.67 5.45 18.89
N TYR A 15 -9.97 5.66 18.73
CA TYR A 15 -10.88 6.13 19.77
C TYR A 15 -11.51 4.98 20.62
N GLN A 16 -11.08 3.74 20.40
CA GLN A 16 -11.57 2.54 21.09
C GLN A 16 -13.10 2.33 21.03
N TRP A 17 -13.75 2.79 19.96
CA TRP A 17 -15.19 2.64 19.79
C TRP A 17 -15.56 1.30 19.14
N THR A 18 -16.64 0.69 19.66
CA THR A 18 -17.32 -0.41 18.97
C THR A 18 -18.04 0.13 17.73
N GLN A 19 -18.36 -0.75 16.77
CA GLN A 19 -19.13 -0.34 15.59
C GLN A 19 -20.50 0.23 15.97
N GLN A 20 -21.13 -0.31 17.02
CA GLN A 20 -22.40 0.17 17.55
C GLN A 20 -22.26 1.58 18.15
N ALA A 21 -21.30 1.76 19.07
CA ALA A 21 -21.07 3.06 19.71
C ALA A 21 -20.72 4.15 18.68
N PHE A 22 -19.91 3.82 17.67
CA PHE A 22 -19.60 4.76 16.60
C PHE A 22 -20.83 5.11 15.73
N ALA A 23 -21.71 4.14 15.48
CA ALA A 23 -22.96 4.38 14.76
C ALA A 23 -23.86 5.35 15.55
N ASP A 24 -23.96 5.15 16.86
CA ASP A 24 -24.74 6.01 17.76
C ASP A 24 -24.17 7.44 17.79
N LEU A 25 -22.84 7.60 17.91
CA LEU A 25 -22.18 8.92 17.86
C LEU A 25 -22.42 9.65 16.53
N CYS A 26 -22.38 8.93 15.42
CA CYS A 26 -22.62 9.49 14.09
C CYS A 26 -24.12 9.65 13.78
N SER A 27 -25.02 9.24 14.68
CA SER A 27 -26.48 9.20 14.43
C SER A 27 -26.86 8.44 13.15
N VAL A 28 -26.17 7.34 12.86
CA VAL A 28 -26.43 6.45 11.70
C VAL A 28 -26.66 5.02 12.15
N SER A 29 -27.21 4.18 11.26
CA SER A 29 -27.40 2.76 11.58
C SER A 29 -26.06 1.99 11.64
N LEU A 30 -26.00 0.93 12.46
CA LEU A 30 -24.88 -0.01 12.47
C LEU A 30 -24.57 -0.56 11.07
N ARG A 31 -25.62 -0.87 10.28
CA ARG A 31 -25.47 -1.33 8.90
C ARG A 31 -24.76 -0.31 8.02
N THR A 32 -25.00 0.99 8.26
CA THR A 32 -24.31 2.07 7.55
C THR A 32 -22.82 2.02 7.87
N VAL A 33 -22.44 1.96 9.15
CA VAL A 33 -21.03 1.84 9.58
C VAL A 33 -20.37 0.60 8.97
N GLN A 34 -21.01 -0.56 9.08
CA GLN A 34 -20.50 -1.82 8.52
C GLN A 34 -20.31 -1.74 7.00
N ARG A 35 -21.27 -1.14 6.28
CA ARG A 35 -21.15 -0.94 4.83
C ARG A 35 -20.01 0.02 4.50
N VAL A 36 -19.88 1.13 5.21
CA VAL A 36 -18.79 2.10 5.00
C VAL A 36 -17.43 1.46 5.24
N GLU A 37 -17.26 0.68 6.31
CA GLU A 37 -16.01 -0.04 6.59
C GLU A 37 -15.72 -1.19 5.62
N LYS A 38 -16.73 -1.76 4.97
CA LYS A 38 -16.57 -2.87 4.02
C LYS A 38 -16.37 -2.41 2.58
N THR A 39 -17.14 -1.43 2.13
CA THR A 39 -17.21 -1.02 0.72
C THR A 39 -16.67 0.39 0.46
N GLY A 40 -16.38 1.18 1.51
CA GLY A 40 -15.90 2.56 1.34
C GLY A 40 -16.90 3.49 0.66
N ASN A 41 -18.21 3.21 0.74
CA ASN A 41 -19.24 4.00 0.09
C ASN A 41 -20.29 4.51 1.10
N ALA A 42 -20.46 5.83 1.16
CA ALA A 42 -21.40 6.50 2.04
C ALA A 42 -22.09 7.69 1.35
N SER A 43 -23.24 8.15 1.90
CA SER A 43 -23.83 9.43 1.49
C SER A 43 -22.97 10.58 2.03
N THR A 44 -23.03 11.76 1.39
CA THR A 44 -22.32 12.96 1.85
C THR A 44 -22.67 13.31 3.28
N GLU A 45 -23.93 13.15 3.67
CA GLU A 45 -24.41 13.35 5.05
C GLU A 45 -23.74 12.38 6.03
N THR A 46 -23.63 11.10 5.69
CA THR A 46 -22.92 10.11 6.52
C THR A 46 -21.45 10.49 6.67
N VAL A 47 -20.80 10.93 5.58
CA VAL A 47 -19.39 11.38 5.62
C VAL A 47 -19.24 12.60 6.53
N MET A 48 -20.14 13.59 6.42
CA MET A 48 -20.12 14.78 7.27
C MET A 48 -20.31 14.44 8.75
N ALA A 49 -21.25 13.54 9.08
CA ALA A 49 -21.45 13.08 10.45
C ALA A 49 -20.19 12.42 11.01
N MET A 50 -19.55 11.53 10.23
CA MET A 50 -18.30 10.88 10.63
C MET A 50 -17.16 11.88 10.80
N CYS A 51 -16.99 12.83 9.89
CA CYS A 51 -15.99 13.90 10.01
C CYS A 51 -16.21 14.76 11.26
N ALA A 52 -17.47 15.09 11.58
CA ALA A 52 -17.81 15.85 12.79
C ALA A 52 -17.46 15.07 14.07
N VAL A 53 -17.76 13.77 14.12
CA VAL A 53 -17.42 12.91 15.28
C VAL A 53 -15.91 12.73 15.43
N PHE A 54 -15.18 12.60 14.32
CA PHE A 54 -13.72 12.46 14.34
C PHE A 54 -12.98 13.79 14.50
N ASN A 55 -13.68 14.92 14.34
CA ASN A 55 -13.11 16.27 14.32
C ASN A 55 -11.99 16.44 13.27
N ILE A 56 -12.26 15.99 12.04
CA ILE A 56 -11.33 16.04 10.90
C ILE A 56 -12.00 16.66 9.66
N ASP A 57 -11.20 17.05 8.67
CA ASP A 57 -11.72 17.52 7.39
C ASP A 57 -12.24 16.34 6.52
N GLN A 58 -13.17 16.62 5.61
CA GLN A 58 -13.59 15.65 4.59
C GLN A 58 -12.43 15.22 3.68
N ALA A 59 -11.44 16.08 3.46
CA ALA A 59 -10.25 15.75 2.67
C ALA A 59 -9.47 14.57 3.27
N ASP A 60 -9.44 14.45 4.61
CA ASP A 60 -8.72 13.39 5.31
C ASP A 60 -9.40 12.02 5.24
N LEU A 61 -10.72 12.02 4.99
CA LEU A 61 -11.53 10.80 4.90
C LEU A 61 -11.73 10.33 3.46
N LYS A 62 -11.58 11.22 2.48
CA LYS A 62 -11.66 10.88 1.06
C LYS A 62 -10.50 9.98 0.66
N VAL A 63 -10.75 9.11 -0.32
CA VAL A 63 -9.71 8.31 -0.95
C VAL A 63 -8.79 9.26 -1.72
N ILE A 64 -7.75 9.74 -1.06
CA ILE A 64 -6.53 10.13 -1.76
C ILE A 64 -5.99 8.79 -2.28
N PRO A 65 -5.92 8.57 -3.60
CA PRO A 65 -5.28 7.36 -4.11
C PRO A 65 -3.92 7.25 -3.44
N PRO A 66 -3.55 6.07 -2.91
CA PRO A 66 -2.27 5.91 -2.24
C PRO A 66 -1.19 6.39 -3.20
N GLN A 67 -0.59 7.54 -2.90
CA GLN A 67 0.67 7.92 -3.50
C GLN A 67 1.67 6.93 -2.95
N GLY A 68 1.82 5.82 -3.68
CA GLY A 68 2.80 4.78 -3.46
C GLY A 68 2.88 4.30 -2.00
N SER A 69 2.04 3.34 -1.62
CA SER A 69 2.63 2.21 -0.89
C SER A 69 3.40 1.41 -1.93
N GLN A 70 4.50 1.98 -2.41
CA GLN A 70 5.57 1.20 -2.99
C GLN A 70 6.01 0.34 -1.80
N ALA A 71 5.48 -0.88 -1.72
CA ALA A 71 6.35 -1.95 -1.31
C ALA A 71 7.51 -1.85 -2.27
N GLU A 72 8.56 -1.15 -1.84
CA GLU A 72 9.85 -1.06 -2.50
C GLU A 72 10.39 -2.49 -2.52
N THR A 73 9.84 -3.30 -3.42
CA THR A 73 10.59 -4.40 -3.96
C THR A 73 11.58 -3.71 -4.86
N GLU A 74 12.66 -3.23 -4.24
CA GLU A 74 13.82 -2.68 -4.93
C GLU A 74 14.32 -3.80 -5.84
N VAL A 75 13.87 -3.79 -7.09
CA VAL A 75 14.43 -4.65 -8.11
C VAL A 75 15.81 -4.06 -8.35
N ARG A 76 16.82 -4.60 -7.67
CA ARG A 76 18.23 -4.23 -7.88
C ARG A 76 18.56 -4.51 -9.34
N PHE A 77 18.40 -3.50 -10.18
CA PHE A 77 19.00 -3.47 -11.50
C PHE A 77 20.50 -3.48 -11.27
N ALA A 78 21.09 -4.68 -11.34
CA ALA A 78 22.52 -4.84 -11.17
C ALA A 78 23.23 -3.93 -12.19
N PRO A 79 24.16 -3.07 -11.76
CA PRO A 79 24.80 -2.12 -12.67
C PRO A 79 25.48 -2.92 -13.79
N MET A 80 25.33 -2.49 -15.04
CA MET A 80 25.81 -3.19 -16.24
C MET A 80 27.25 -3.73 -16.15
N TRP A 81 28.10 -3.06 -15.36
CA TRP A 81 29.46 -3.48 -15.02
C TRP A 81 29.55 -4.86 -14.35
N THR A 82 28.57 -5.29 -13.54
CA THR A 82 28.57 -6.64 -12.94
C THR A 82 28.39 -7.72 -13.98
N LEU A 83 27.58 -7.47 -15.01
CA LEU A 83 27.44 -8.41 -16.14
C LEU A 83 28.72 -8.45 -16.98
N LEU A 84 29.39 -7.31 -17.17
CA LEU A 84 30.67 -7.23 -17.89
C LEU A 84 31.79 -8.01 -17.18
N ILE A 85 31.90 -7.90 -15.86
CA ILE A 85 32.91 -8.66 -15.08
C ILE A 85 32.63 -10.17 -15.13
N ALA A 86 31.38 -10.58 -15.01
CA ALA A 86 31.00 -12.00 -15.10
C ALA A 86 31.32 -12.61 -16.47
N ALA A 87 31.05 -11.87 -17.55
CA ALA A 87 31.37 -12.30 -18.91
C ALA A 87 32.90 -12.44 -19.13
N LEU A 88 33.68 -11.51 -18.57
CA LEU A 88 35.14 -11.53 -18.68
C LEU A 88 35.76 -12.73 -17.95
N MET A 89 35.26 -13.06 -16.75
CA MET A 89 35.69 -14.25 -15.99
C MET A 89 35.41 -15.55 -16.75
N LEU A 90 34.20 -15.69 -17.32
CA LEU A 90 33.83 -16.87 -18.10
C LEU A 90 34.68 -17.01 -19.37
N GLY A 91 34.91 -15.91 -20.09
CA GLY A 91 35.74 -15.92 -21.31
C GLY A 91 37.18 -16.33 -21.04
N SER A 92 37.78 -15.85 -19.94
CA SER A 92 39.15 -16.21 -19.56
C SER A 92 39.30 -17.69 -19.25
N MET A 93 38.30 -18.31 -18.60
CA MET A 93 38.36 -19.71 -18.20
C MET A 93 38.28 -20.65 -19.41
N VAL A 94 37.42 -20.33 -20.38
CA VAL A 94 37.33 -21.08 -21.65
C VAL A 94 38.57 -20.90 -22.50
N GLY A 95 39.08 -19.66 -22.61
CA GLY A 95 40.25 -19.34 -23.41
C GLY A 95 41.52 -20.05 -22.91
N ALA A 96 41.75 -20.07 -21.59
CA ALA A 96 42.89 -20.77 -21.00
C ALA A 96 42.81 -22.29 -21.21
N GLY A 97 41.61 -22.87 -21.10
CA GLY A 97 41.40 -24.30 -21.37
C GLY A 97 41.71 -24.67 -22.83
N LEU A 98 41.32 -23.82 -23.79
CA LEU A 98 41.61 -24.04 -25.21
C LEU A 98 43.11 -23.97 -25.51
N MET A 99 43.83 -23.01 -24.93
CA MET A 99 45.29 -22.91 -25.12
C MET A 99 46.03 -24.09 -24.50
N TYR A 100 45.61 -24.55 -23.31
CA TYR A 100 46.21 -25.72 -22.69
C TYR A 100 46.01 -26.97 -23.54
N TRP A 101 44.84 -27.14 -24.15
CA TRP A 101 44.54 -28.26 -25.04
C TRP A 101 45.35 -28.22 -26.35
N LEU A 102 45.62 -27.03 -26.88
CA LEU A 102 46.39 -26.87 -28.12
C LEU A 102 47.90 -27.07 -27.94
N MET A 103 48.40 -27.00 -26.70
CA MET A 103 49.81 -27.16 -26.36
C MET A 103 50.14 -28.53 -25.72
N SER A 104 49.12 -29.38 -25.54
CA SER A 104 49.24 -30.80 -25.15
C SER A 104 49.31 -31.71 -26.37
#